data_AF-A0A8T2IKL4-F1
#
_entry.id   AF-A0A8T2IKL4-F1
#
_cell.length_a   1.000
_cell.length_b   1.000
_cell.length_c   1.000
_cell.angle_alpha   90.00
_cell.angle_beta   90.00
_cell.angle_gamma   90.00
#
_symmetry.space_group_name_H-M   'P 1'
#
loop_
_entity.id
_entity.type
_entity.pdbx_description
1 polymer ?
#
loop_
_entity_poly.entity_id
_entity_poly.type
_entity_poly.pdbx_seq_one_letter_code
_entity_poly.pdbx_strand_id
1 'polypeptide(L)'
;MDSGVTMEVPVCLIENTADGKFSVNPQAIEILSKITQPVVVVSIVGLYRTGKSYLMNKLAGKNAGFDLGATVVAQTKGIWMWCVPHPTNKEHTLVLLDTEGLGDVQKGDKKNDIWIFCLAVLLGSVMVYNSKGTIDQDAIEKIHYVKVIAEKIKIKASNNEDEEAEFSRHFPIFIWTVRDFTLALEINGQPITEDEYLEHALKLKEPERTLSDQNFNFPKKCIRMYFPRRKCFVFPSPTSDLSLFQKLEQVSDDQLCPTFMEKTRKFCDFIFNYGEVKCLDGFQPVTGRMLGHLAEKYTEAISNGHVACIENAVVTLCESENKAAMEKALEHYESEMGKRVKFPTETMKHFMDINSECEKEAVNIFMKMSFKDKDLHFQKELMGNVQEKKNKFLVENEKASADYCTDLIGKLSSDLEKTIKDGTFITPGGYQKFKEELDKIVEKYNADAKKGIKGDEVLQNFLHDKEDIGNTILKSDNALDEQGKKREGYQSIQCGAIP
;
A
#
# COMPACT_ATOMS: atom_id res chain seq x y z
N MET A 1 -4.81 16.69 -1.50
CA MET A 1 -5.28 16.02 -0.26
C MET A 1 -6.54 15.30 -0.65
N ASP A 2 -6.44 14.00 -0.88
CA ASP A 2 -7.55 13.22 -1.43
C ASP A 2 -8.65 13.12 -0.37
N SER A 3 -9.85 13.57 -0.71
CA SER A 3 -11.03 13.39 0.13
C SER A 3 -11.27 11.89 0.26
N GLY A 4 -11.16 11.34 1.47
CA GLY A 4 -11.34 9.90 1.72
C GLY A 4 -12.58 9.34 1.04
N VAL A 5 -12.47 8.11 0.51
CA VAL A 5 -13.57 7.43 -0.19
C VAL A 5 -14.80 7.39 0.72
N THR A 6 -15.90 7.99 0.27
CA THR A 6 -17.18 7.98 0.98
C THR A 6 -18.16 7.12 0.19
N MET A 7 -18.59 6.01 0.79
CA MET A 7 -19.62 5.16 0.20
C MET A 7 -21.02 5.70 0.51
N GLU A 8 -21.88 5.79 -0.50
CA GLU A 8 -23.27 6.20 -0.31
C GLU A 8 -24.11 5.16 0.43
N VAL A 9 -23.88 3.87 0.09
CA VAL A 9 -24.58 2.69 0.59
C VAL A 9 -23.59 1.58 0.94
N PRO A 10 -23.93 0.68 1.88
CA PRO A 10 -23.10 -0.48 2.18
C PRO A 10 -23.04 -1.49 1.03
N VAL A 11 -21.96 -2.26 0.97
CA VAL A 11 -21.71 -3.29 -0.05
C VAL A 11 -21.33 -4.59 0.66
N CYS A 12 -21.76 -5.75 0.14
CA CYS A 12 -21.33 -7.04 0.66
C CYS A 12 -19.82 -7.22 0.45
N LEU A 13 -19.06 -7.46 1.52
CA LEU A 13 -17.61 -7.69 1.48
C LEU A 13 -17.31 -9.19 1.35
N ILE A 14 -17.94 -10.01 2.19
CA ILE A 14 -17.79 -11.47 2.18
C ILE A 14 -19.19 -12.06 2.05
N GLU A 15 -19.46 -12.71 0.93
CA GLU A 15 -20.69 -13.45 0.68
C GLU A 15 -20.67 -14.80 1.38
N ASN A 16 -21.81 -15.21 1.93
CA ASN A 16 -22.06 -16.57 2.41
C ASN A 16 -23.01 -17.24 1.40
N THR A 17 -22.44 -18.03 0.50
CA THR A 17 -23.14 -18.58 -0.67
C THR A 17 -24.10 -19.70 -0.28
N ALA A 18 -25.03 -20.04 -1.19
CA ALA A 18 -26.02 -21.09 -0.94
C ALA A 18 -25.41 -22.49 -0.74
N ASP A 19 -24.21 -22.75 -1.26
CA ASP A 19 -23.44 -23.98 -1.00
C ASP A 19 -22.64 -23.93 0.32
N GLY A 20 -22.86 -22.90 1.13
CA GLY A 20 -22.27 -22.74 2.46
C GLY A 20 -20.81 -22.31 2.44
N LYS A 21 -20.31 -21.73 1.34
CA LYS A 21 -18.93 -21.24 1.22
C LYS A 21 -18.85 -19.73 1.41
N PHE A 22 -17.66 -19.27 1.78
CA PHE A 22 -17.37 -17.84 1.82
C PHE A 22 -16.62 -17.41 0.56
N SER A 23 -17.06 -16.31 -0.04
CA SER A 23 -16.38 -15.68 -1.16
C SER A 23 -16.27 -14.19 -0.92
N VAL A 24 -15.12 -13.61 -1.23
CA VAL A 24 -14.94 -12.16 -1.16
C VAL A 24 -15.55 -11.52 -2.41
N ASN A 25 -16.23 -10.39 -2.26
CA ASN A 25 -16.78 -9.63 -3.36
C ASN A 25 -15.68 -8.77 -4.02
N PRO A 26 -15.36 -8.98 -5.31
CA PRO A 26 -14.34 -8.19 -6.01
C PRO A 26 -14.61 -6.68 -6.03
N GLN A 27 -15.87 -6.26 -6.09
CA GLN A 27 -16.24 -4.84 -6.07
C GLN A 27 -15.88 -4.20 -4.71
N ALA A 28 -16.07 -4.94 -3.62
CA ALA A 28 -15.68 -4.47 -2.29
C ALA A 28 -14.15 -4.31 -2.17
N ILE A 29 -13.39 -5.24 -2.74
CA ILE A 29 -11.92 -5.15 -2.81
C ILE A 29 -11.47 -3.96 -3.64
N GLU A 30 -12.12 -3.68 -4.77
CA GLU A 30 -11.80 -2.49 -5.58
C GLU A 30 -12.01 -1.18 -4.78
N ILE A 31 -13.10 -1.08 -4.01
CA ILE A 31 -13.36 0.06 -3.14
C ILE A 31 -12.26 0.19 -2.07
N LEU A 32 -11.95 -0.90 -1.38
CA LEU A 32 -10.92 -0.94 -0.34
C LEU A 32 -9.54 -0.58 -0.88
N SER A 33 -9.20 -1.02 -2.10
CA SER A 33 -7.89 -0.76 -2.75
C SER A 33 -7.58 0.73 -2.95
N LYS A 34 -8.62 1.57 -3.02
CA LYS A 34 -8.55 3.03 -3.19
C LYS A 34 -8.38 3.77 -1.86
N ILE A 35 -8.59 3.10 -0.72
CA ILE A 35 -8.47 3.69 0.61
C ILE A 35 -7.04 3.48 1.13
N THR A 36 -6.21 4.52 0.99
CA THR A 36 -4.81 4.51 1.47
C THR A 36 -4.67 5.01 2.91
N GLN A 37 -5.74 5.54 3.50
CA GLN A 37 -5.77 5.97 4.90
C GLN A 37 -5.78 4.77 5.85
N PRO A 38 -5.20 4.90 7.07
CA PRO A 38 -5.42 3.94 8.13
C PRO A 38 -6.90 3.77 8.45
N VAL A 39 -7.31 2.53 8.75
CA VAL A 39 -8.72 2.19 9.00
C VAL A 39 -9.00 1.87 10.47
N VAL A 40 -10.09 2.43 11.00
CA VAL A 40 -10.74 1.96 12.23
C VAL A 40 -11.86 1.02 11.79
N VAL A 41 -11.81 -0.25 12.19
CA VAL A 41 -12.74 -1.28 11.71
C VAL A 41 -13.65 -1.71 12.84
N VAL A 42 -14.93 -1.36 12.75
CA VAL A 42 -15.95 -1.72 13.75
C VAL A 42 -16.78 -2.87 13.19
N SER A 43 -16.63 -4.06 13.75
CA SER A 43 -17.48 -5.20 13.41
C SER A 43 -18.59 -5.37 14.44
N ILE A 44 -19.80 -5.75 14.00
CA ILE A 44 -20.91 -6.08 14.90
C ILE A 44 -21.41 -7.50 14.67
N VAL A 45 -21.48 -8.29 15.72
CA VAL A 45 -21.98 -9.66 15.71
C VAL A 45 -23.08 -9.84 16.76
N GLY A 46 -23.89 -10.87 16.59
CA GLY A 46 -24.95 -11.18 17.54
C GLY A 46 -26.10 -11.95 16.89
N LEU A 47 -27.03 -12.40 17.73
CA LEU A 47 -28.20 -13.13 17.26
C LEU A 47 -28.97 -12.33 16.19
N TYR A 48 -29.62 -13.03 15.28
CA TYR A 48 -30.50 -12.40 14.29
C TYR A 48 -31.59 -11.55 14.99
N ARG A 49 -31.99 -10.43 14.37
CA ARG A 49 -33.01 -9.49 14.88
C ARG A 49 -32.76 -8.85 16.24
N THR A 50 -31.51 -8.57 16.55
CA THR A 50 -31.11 -7.83 17.75
C THR A 50 -30.88 -6.34 17.48
N GLY A 51 -31.12 -5.85 16.26
CA GLY A 51 -30.95 -4.44 15.90
C GLY A 51 -29.49 -4.01 15.68
N LYS A 52 -28.66 -4.91 15.12
CA LYS A 52 -27.23 -4.67 14.81
C LYS A 52 -27.06 -3.56 13.78
N SER A 53 -27.69 -3.73 12.63
CA SER A 53 -27.67 -2.82 11.49
C SER A 53 -28.10 -1.39 11.87
N TYR A 54 -28.99 -1.24 12.87
CA TYR A 54 -29.40 0.07 13.39
C TYR A 54 -28.23 0.81 14.04
N LEU A 55 -27.47 0.12 14.91
CA LEU A 55 -26.30 0.71 15.56
C LEU A 55 -25.21 1.05 14.54
N MET A 56 -25.06 0.23 13.49
CA MET A 56 -24.12 0.50 12.41
C MET A 56 -24.53 1.71 11.56
N ASN A 57 -25.82 1.87 11.25
CA ASN A 57 -26.32 3.07 10.57
C ASN A 57 -26.05 4.33 11.40
N LYS A 58 -26.28 4.26 12.72
CA LYS A 58 -25.97 5.37 13.64
C LYS A 58 -24.48 5.69 13.71
N LEU A 59 -23.60 4.70 13.66
CA LEU A 59 -22.15 4.92 13.52
C LEU A 59 -21.77 5.55 12.18
N ALA A 60 -22.49 5.25 11.10
CA ALA A 60 -22.31 5.93 9.81
C ALA A 60 -22.87 7.36 9.79
N GLY A 61 -23.52 7.81 10.87
CA GLY A 61 -24.18 9.11 10.95
C GLY A 61 -25.43 9.21 10.08
N LYS A 62 -26.03 8.07 9.71
CA LYS A 62 -27.20 8.00 8.81
C LYS A 62 -28.34 7.20 9.47
N ASN A 63 -29.58 7.49 9.07
CA ASN A 63 -30.75 6.73 9.55
C ASN A 63 -31.00 5.45 8.75
N ALA A 64 -30.57 5.44 7.48
CA ALA A 64 -30.68 4.32 6.56
C ALA A 64 -29.33 4.01 5.92
N GLY A 65 -29.12 2.75 5.53
CA GLY A 65 -27.86 2.23 5.02
C GLY A 65 -27.88 0.72 4.95
N PHE A 66 -27.44 0.05 6.02
CA PHE A 66 -27.66 -1.38 6.20
C PHE A 66 -29.15 -1.64 6.44
N ASP A 67 -29.70 -2.65 5.77
CA ASP A 67 -31.11 -3.03 5.89
C ASP A 67 -31.43 -3.59 7.28
N LEU A 68 -32.46 -3.07 7.95
CA LEU A 68 -32.82 -3.41 9.34
C LEU A 68 -33.72 -4.65 9.48
N GLY A 69 -34.20 -5.25 8.39
CA GLY A 69 -34.95 -6.51 8.40
C GLY A 69 -36.13 -6.58 9.37
N ALA A 70 -37.26 -5.96 9.00
CA ALA A 70 -38.49 -6.00 9.79
C ALA A 70 -39.26 -7.33 9.72
N THR A 71 -38.82 -8.30 8.91
CA THR A 71 -39.57 -9.53 8.61
C THR A 71 -38.95 -10.79 9.23
N VAL A 72 -39.67 -11.92 9.11
CA VAL A 72 -39.28 -13.22 9.66
C VAL A 72 -38.12 -13.93 8.92
N VAL A 73 -37.51 -13.31 7.92
CA VAL A 73 -36.36 -13.85 7.16
C VAL A 73 -35.09 -13.07 7.49
N ALA A 74 -33.95 -13.74 7.65
CA ALA A 74 -32.67 -13.06 7.79
C ALA A 74 -32.27 -12.41 6.45
N GLN A 75 -32.09 -11.09 6.45
CA GLN A 75 -31.77 -10.33 5.24
C GLN A 75 -30.27 -10.21 4.99
N THR A 76 -29.47 -9.89 6.03
CA THR A 76 -28.02 -9.82 5.91
C THR A 76 -27.44 -11.23 5.78
N LYS A 77 -26.92 -11.57 4.60
CA LYS A 77 -26.12 -12.77 4.35
C LYS A 77 -24.65 -12.38 4.23
N GLY A 78 -23.76 -13.14 4.89
CA GLY A 78 -22.33 -12.85 4.93
C GLY A 78 -21.94 -11.65 5.80
N ILE A 79 -20.95 -10.88 5.36
CA ILE A 79 -20.43 -9.69 6.04
C ILE A 79 -20.50 -8.52 5.07
N TRP A 80 -21.19 -7.46 5.47
CA TRP A 80 -21.37 -6.24 4.69
C TRP A 80 -20.48 -5.14 5.24
N MET A 81 -19.91 -4.33 4.35
CA MET A 81 -19.05 -3.22 4.73
C MET A 81 -19.63 -1.87 4.33
N TRP A 82 -19.32 -0.85 5.14
CA TRP A 82 -19.57 0.54 4.80
C TRP A 82 -18.37 1.40 5.20
N CYS A 83 -17.71 2.00 4.22
CA CYS A 83 -16.55 2.87 4.43
C CYS A 83 -17.02 4.33 4.41
N VAL A 84 -16.79 5.03 5.53
CA VAL A 84 -17.12 6.45 5.68
C VAL A 84 -15.92 7.22 6.29
N PRO A 85 -15.80 8.53 6.05
CA PRO A 85 -14.79 9.34 6.74
C PRO A 85 -14.94 9.23 8.25
N HIS A 86 -13.81 9.11 8.98
CA HIS A 86 -13.88 9.00 10.43
C HIS A 86 -14.35 10.34 11.06
N PRO A 87 -15.42 10.37 11.87
CA PRO A 87 -16.08 11.63 12.27
C PRO A 87 -15.20 12.62 13.05
N THR A 88 -14.24 12.11 13.83
CA THR A 88 -13.37 12.90 14.70
C THR A 88 -11.92 12.97 14.21
N ASN A 89 -11.56 12.22 13.15
CA ASN A 89 -10.18 12.18 12.64
C ASN A 89 -10.15 12.09 11.11
N LYS A 90 -9.82 13.19 10.43
CA LYS A 90 -9.86 13.28 8.97
C LYS A 90 -8.78 12.45 8.25
N GLU A 91 -7.76 11.98 8.97
CA GLU A 91 -6.69 11.16 8.41
C GLU A 91 -7.05 9.67 8.37
N HIS A 92 -8.15 9.28 9.02
CA HIS A 92 -8.60 7.89 9.10
C HIS A 92 -9.92 7.67 8.37
N THR A 93 -10.12 6.43 7.94
CA THR A 93 -11.41 5.94 7.44
C THR A 93 -12.05 5.03 8.49
N LEU A 94 -13.35 5.20 8.73
CA LEU A 94 -14.16 4.31 9.55
C LEU A 94 -14.79 3.24 8.65
N VAL A 95 -14.47 1.98 8.89
CA VAL A 95 -15.03 0.82 8.18
C VAL A 95 -15.98 0.09 9.11
N LEU A 96 -17.24 0.05 8.72
CA LEU A 96 -18.31 -0.60 9.48
C LEU A 96 -18.60 -1.96 8.88
N LEU A 97 -18.45 -3.04 9.65
CA LEU A 97 -18.74 -4.41 9.23
C LEU A 97 -20.00 -4.94 9.93
N ASP A 98 -21.14 -4.94 9.23
CA ASP A 98 -22.38 -5.55 9.72
C ASP A 98 -22.44 -7.02 9.30
N THR A 99 -22.60 -7.91 10.27
CA THR A 99 -22.61 -9.35 10.00
C THR A 99 -24.01 -9.91 9.95
N GLU A 100 -24.13 -10.99 9.17
CA GLU A 100 -25.24 -11.90 9.23
C GLU A 100 -25.55 -12.35 10.68
N GLY A 101 -26.84 -12.50 10.99
CA GLY A 101 -27.30 -12.90 12.32
C GLY A 101 -26.96 -14.35 12.64
N LEU A 102 -26.43 -14.55 13.84
CA LEU A 102 -26.10 -15.88 14.38
C LEU A 102 -27.39 -16.63 14.79
N GLY A 103 -27.42 -17.95 14.58
CA GLY A 103 -28.49 -18.83 15.06
C GLY A 103 -29.79 -18.77 14.25
N ASP A 104 -29.74 -18.35 12.98
CA ASP A 104 -30.89 -18.36 12.08
C ASP A 104 -31.33 -19.80 11.77
N VAL A 105 -32.56 -20.12 12.17
CA VAL A 105 -33.14 -21.46 12.08
C VAL A 105 -33.33 -21.92 10.63
N GLN A 106 -33.44 -20.99 9.68
CA GLN A 106 -33.65 -21.34 8.26
C GLN A 106 -32.36 -21.82 7.56
N LYS A 107 -31.19 -21.63 8.17
CA LYS A 107 -29.89 -21.98 7.53
C LYS A 107 -29.50 -23.45 7.67
N GLY A 108 -29.86 -24.09 8.77
CA GLY A 108 -29.40 -25.45 9.11
C GLY A 108 -27.89 -25.60 9.39
N ASP A 109 -27.02 -24.65 9.00
CA ASP A 109 -25.56 -24.77 9.14
C ASP A 109 -24.96 -23.85 10.22
N LYS A 110 -24.65 -24.44 11.39
CA LYS A 110 -23.98 -23.76 12.52
C LYS A 110 -22.49 -23.46 12.25
N LYS A 111 -21.87 -24.05 11.22
CA LYS A 111 -20.43 -23.87 10.94
C LYS A 111 -20.13 -22.47 10.43
N ASN A 112 -21.00 -21.91 9.59
CA ASN A 112 -20.76 -20.58 9.01
C ASN A 112 -20.91 -19.46 10.05
N ASP A 113 -21.78 -19.64 11.05
CA ASP A 113 -21.90 -18.69 12.16
C ASP A 113 -20.58 -18.56 12.96
N ILE A 114 -19.85 -19.66 13.16
CA ILE A 114 -18.52 -19.65 13.81
C ILE A 114 -17.54 -18.82 12.96
N TRP A 115 -17.51 -19.05 11.65
CA TRP A 115 -16.58 -18.35 10.77
C TRP A 115 -16.90 -16.87 10.59
N ILE A 116 -18.18 -16.48 10.54
CA ILE A 116 -18.60 -15.07 10.58
C ILE A 116 -18.09 -14.39 11.85
N PHE A 117 -18.22 -15.07 13.00
CA PHE A 117 -17.70 -14.57 14.26
C PHE A 117 -16.17 -14.42 14.23
N CYS A 118 -15.44 -15.44 13.77
CA CYS A 118 -13.98 -15.39 13.64
C CYS A 118 -13.51 -14.29 12.69
N LEU A 119 -14.15 -14.13 11.53
CA LEU A 119 -13.84 -13.07 10.57
C LEU A 119 -14.09 -11.68 11.16
N ALA A 120 -15.17 -11.49 11.92
CA ALA A 120 -15.45 -10.24 12.61
C ALA A 120 -14.37 -9.89 13.65
N VAL A 121 -13.84 -10.89 14.37
CA VAL A 121 -12.70 -10.72 15.29
C VAL A 121 -11.43 -10.36 14.52
N LEU A 122 -11.09 -11.12 13.47
CA LEU A 122 -9.84 -10.97 12.73
C LEU A 122 -9.75 -9.64 11.98
N LEU A 123 -10.85 -9.21 11.36
CA LEU A 123 -10.91 -7.98 10.57
C LEU A 123 -11.12 -6.73 11.44
N GLY A 124 -11.85 -6.85 12.56
CA GLY A 124 -12.16 -5.73 13.44
C GLY A 124 -10.96 -5.22 14.24
N SER A 125 -10.96 -3.91 14.51
CA SER A 125 -10.20 -3.28 15.61
C SER A 125 -11.11 -2.97 16.82
N VAL A 126 -12.41 -2.87 16.59
CA VAL A 126 -13.47 -2.87 17.60
C VAL A 126 -14.50 -3.94 17.22
N MET A 127 -14.89 -4.76 18.18
CA MET A 127 -15.89 -5.80 17.99
C MET A 127 -17.06 -5.56 18.94
N VAL A 128 -18.23 -5.34 18.38
CA VAL A 128 -19.48 -5.14 19.10
C VAL A 128 -20.23 -6.47 19.14
N TYR A 129 -20.41 -7.04 20.32
CA TYR A 129 -21.33 -8.15 20.54
C TYR A 129 -22.69 -7.60 20.99
N ASN A 130 -23.74 -7.88 20.21
CA ASN A 130 -25.07 -7.33 20.41
C ASN A 130 -26.07 -8.42 20.81
N SER A 131 -26.63 -8.30 22.02
CA SER A 131 -27.63 -9.21 22.58
C SER A 131 -28.86 -8.45 23.06
N LYS A 132 -29.94 -9.17 23.37
CA LYS A 132 -31.17 -8.62 23.96
C LYS A 132 -31.36 -9.13 25.39
N GLY A 133 -32.00 -8.34 26.24
CA GLY A 133 -32.35 -8.70 27.61
C GLY A 133 -31.20 -8.41 28.58
N THR A 134 -30.61 -9.45 29.16
CA THR A 134 -29.60 -9.36 30.22
C THR A 134 -28.39 -10.24 29.92
N ILE A 135 -27.26 -9.99 30.58
CA ILE A 135 -26.10 -10.88 30.58
C ILE A 135 -26.32 -11.96 31.66
N ASP A 136 -27.15 -12.93 31.34
CA ASP A 136 -27.37 -14.14 32.15
C ASP A 136 -26.44 -15.29 31.70
N GLN A 137 -26.59 -16.45 32.34
CA GLN A 137 -25.81 -17.63 31.99
C GLN A 137 -26.06 -18.05 30.53
N ASP A 138 -27.30 -17.98 30.06
CA ASP A 138 -27.66 -18.30 28.68
C ASP A 138 -26.99 -17.35 27.69
N ALA A 139 -26.86 -16.06 28.00
CA ALA A 139 -26.16 -15.08 27.17
C ALA A 139 -24.66 -15.40 27.06
N ILE A 140 -24.04 -15.80 28.18
CA ILE A 140 -22.63 -16.25 28.23
C ILE A 140 -22.45 -17.58 27.49
N GLU A 141 -23.44 -18.46 27.49
CA GLU A 141 -23.41 -19.69 26.68
C GLU A 141 -23.66 -19.39 25.20
N LYS A 142 -24.50 -18.41 24.86
CA LYS A 142 -24.74 -17.99 23.48
C LYS A 142 -23.50 -17.39 22.82
N ILE A 143 -22.59 -16.78 23.59
CA ILE A 143 -21.29 -16.37 23.08
C ILE A 143 -20.27 -17.53 23.01
N HIS A 144 -20.69 -18.80 23.09
CA HIS A 144 -19.83 -20.00 22.99
C HIS A 144 -18.86 -20.00 21.80
N TYR A 145 -19.10 -19.21 20.76
CA TYR A 145 -18.14 -18.98 19.66
C TYR A 145 -16.74 -18.57 20.17
N VAL A 146 -16.65 -17.91 21.34
CA VAL A 146 -15.35 -17.59 21.97
C VAL A 146 -14.56 -18.84 22.34
N LYS A 147 -15.24 -19.96 22.65
CA LYS A 147 -14.61 -21.22 23.06
C LYS A 147 -13.81 -21.86 21.92
N VAL A 148 -14.26 -21.65 20.68
CA VAL A 148 -13.64 -22.25 19.49
C VAL A 148 -12.64 -21.31 18.83
N ILE A 149 -12.43 -20.10 19.35
CA ILE A 149 -11.43 -19.16 18.79
C ILE A 149 -10.05 -19.82 18.72
N ALA A 150 -9.57 -20.43 19.81
CA ALA A 150 -8.26 -21.09 19.82
C ALA A 150 -8.18 -22.30 18.85
N GLU A 151 -9.32 -22.92 18.52
CA GLU A 151 -9.35 -24.00 17.53
C GLU A 151 -9.39 -23.49 16.08
N LYS A 152 -9.87 -22.26 15.86
CA LYS A 152 -10.17 -21.69 14.54
C LYS A 152 -9.22 -20.58 14.11
N ILE A 153 -8.51 -19.98 15.06
CA ILE A 153 -7.56 -18.89 14.85
C ILE A 153 -6.24 -19.27 15.51
N LYS A 154 -5.18 -19.25 14.72
CA LYS A 154 -3.79 -19.35 15.19
C LYS A 154 -3.12 -18.00 15.09
N ILE A 155 -2.32 -17.65 16.09
CA ILE A 155 -1.49 -16.45 16.01
C ILE A 155 -0.24 -16.75 15.19
N LYS A 156 0.44 -17.83 15.55
CA LYS A 156 1.70 -18.28 14.94
C LYS A 156 1.48 -19.52 14.08
N ALA A 157 2.35 -19.69 13.09
CA ALA A 157 2.36 -20.89 12.26
C ALA A 157 2.88 -22.13 13.02
N SER A 158 3.79 -21.92 13.99
CA SER A 158 4.34 -22.96 14.85
C SER A 158 3.51 -23.14 16.12
N ASN A 159 3.28 -24.39 16.54
CA ASN A 159 2.59 -24.69 17.79
C ASN A 159 3.53 -24.39 18.97
N ASN A 160 3.37 -23.24 19.61
CA ASN A 160 4.07 -22.91 20.86
C ASN A 160 3.07 -22.79 22.02
N GLU A 161 3.47 -23.23 23.21
CA GLU A 161 2.61 -23.33 24.40
C GLU A 161 2.14 -21.96 24.96
N ASP A 162 2.74 -20.84 24.51
CA ASP A 162 2.47 -19.47 25.00
C ASP A 162 1.59 -18.61 24.07
N GLU A 163 0.92 -19.18 23.05
CA GLU A 163 0.04 -18.41 22.12
C GLU A 163 -1.06 -17.62 22.83
N GLU A 164 -1.54 -18.10 23.99
CA GLU A 164 -2.64 -17.48 24.72
C GLU A 164 -2.35 -16.03 25.18
N ALA A 165 -1.09 -15.74 25.53
CA ALA A 165 -0.66 -14.41 25.95
C ALA A 165 -0.66 -13.40 24.78
N GLU A 166 -0.53 -13.86 23.54
CA GLU A 166 -0.41 -13.00 22.37
C GLU A 166 -1.77 -12.58 21.79
N PHE A 167 -2.87 -13.32 22.04
CA PHE A 167 -4.20 -12.97 21.52
C PHE A 167 -4.60 -11.55 21.92
N SER A 168 -4.29 -11.19 23.16
CA SER A 168 -4.54 -9.88 23.76
C SER A 168 -4.01 -8.69 22.95
N ARG A 169 -2.98 -8.89 22.11
CA ARG A 169 -2.34 -7.86 21.28
C ARG A 169 -2.97 -7.70 19.90
N HIS A 170 -3.59 -8.76 19.38
CA HIS A 170 -4.13 -8.79 18.02
C HIS A 170 -5.64 -8.62 17.97
N PHE A 171 -6.31 -8.80 19.12
CA PHE A 171 -7.76 -8.84 19.20
C PHE A 171 -8.37 -7.46 19.43
N PRO A 172 -9.59 -7.24 18.90
CA PRO A 172 -10.25 -5.93 18.96
C PRO A 172 -10.68 -5.56 20.38
N ILE A 173 -10.97 -4.28 20.59
CA ILE A 173 -11.72 -3.83 21.76
C ILE A 173 -13.10 -4.52 21.73
N PHE A 174 -13.47 -5.22 22.79
CA PHE A 174 -14.75 -5.90 22.87
C PHE A 174 -15.81 -5.00 23.53
N ILE A 175 -16.91 -4.75 22.84
CA ILE A 175 -18.02 -3.95 23.34
C ILE A 175 -19.26 -4.83 23.42
N TRP A 176 -19.79 -5.07 24.62
CA TRP A 176 -21.06 -5.76 24.80
C TRP A 176 -22.21 -4.76 24.85
N THR A 177 -23.05 -4.78 23.81
CA THR A 177 -24.27 -3.99 23.72
C THR A 177 -25.47 -4.85 24.12
N VAL A 178 -26.17 -4.44 25.18
CA VAL A 178 -27.32 -5.16 25.74
C VAL A 178 -28.59 -4.36 25.44
N ARG A 179 -29.39 -4.84 24.50
CA ARG A 179 -30.60 -4.20 24.00
C ARG A 179 -31.81 -4.58 24.84
N ASP A 180 -32.81 -3.70 24.87
CA ASP A 180 -34.06 -3.88 25.61
C ASP A 180 -33.82 -4.18 27.11
N PHE A 181 -32.83 -3.52 27.71
CA PHE A 181 -32.44 -3.70 29.10
C PHE A 181 -33.47 -3.05 30.04
N THR A 182 -33.96 -3.82 31.01
CA THR A 182 -35.05 -3.40 31.91
C THR A 182 -34.68 -3.40 33.40
N LEU A 183 -33.45 -3.80 33.75
CA LEU A 183 -33.03 -3.89 35.16
C LEU A 183 -32.45 -2.56 35.65
N ALA A 184 -32.53 -2.32 36.96
CA ALA A 184 -31.73 -1.29 37.61
C ALA A 184 -30.27 -1.77 37.67
N LEU A 185 -29.32 -0.88 37.34
CA LEU A 185 -27.88 -1.16 37.46
C LEU A 185 -27.45 -1.01 38.91
N GLU A 186 -27.81 -1.99 39.74
CA GLU A 186 -27.51 -2.00 41.17
C GLU A 186 -27.03 -3.38 41.62
N ILE A 187 -26.03 -3.41 42.51
CA ILE A 187 -25.57 -4.62 43.20
C ILE A 187 -25.59 -4.33 44.70
N ASN A 188 -26.31 -5.17 45.46
CA ASN A 188 -26.50 -4.99 46.91
C ASN A 188 -27.03 -3.59 47.29
N GLY A 189 -27.92 -3.03 46.46
CA GLY A 189 -28.50 -1.69 46.64
C GLY A 189 -27.53 -0.52 46.39
N GLN A 190 -26.33 -0.79 45.85
CA GLN A 190 -25.40 0.24 45.40
C GLN A 190 -25.49 0.40 43.89
N PRO A 191 -25.57 1.64 43.37
CA PRO A 191 -25.56 1.88 41.93
C PRO A 191 -24.21 1.49 41.34
N ILE A 192 -24.25 0.84 40.19
CA ILE A 192 -23.07 0.42 39.43
C ILE A 192 -23.12 0.96 38.00
N THR A 193 -21.95 1.03 37.38
CA THR A 193 -21.78 1.34 35.97
C THR A 193 -22.10 0.15 35.08
N GLU A 194 -22.29 0.40 33.79
CA GLU A 194 -22.48 -0.66 32.78
C GLU A 194 -21.26 -1.59 32.70
N ASP A 195 -20.04 -1.04 32.87
CA ASP A 195 -18.81 -1.82 32.86
C ASP A 195 -18.71 -2.72 34.10
N GLU A 196 -19.07 -2.20 35.28
CA GLU A 196 -19.14 -3.01 36.50
C GLU A 196 -20.19 -4.12 36.40
N TYR A 197 -21.29 -3.88 35.69
CA TYR A 197 -22.29 -4.92 35.38
C TYR A 197 -21.67 -6.05 34.53
N LEU A 198 -20.92 -5.71 33.48
CA LEU A 198 -20.22 -6.69 32.65
C LEU A 198 -19.15 -7.46 33.44
N GLU A 199 -18.32 -6.78 34.23
CA GLU A 199 -17.29 -7.45 35.04
C GLU A 199 -17.91 -8.34 36.13
N HIS A 200 -19.06 -7.94 36.70
CA HIS A 200 -19.82 -8.79 37.60
C HIS A 200 -20.34 -10.07 36.89
N ALA A 201 -20.90 -9.93 35.69
CA ALA A 201 -21.35 -11.08 34.90
C ALA A 201 -20.19 -12.02 34.51
N LEU A 202 -19.00 -11.47 34.27
CA LEU A 202 -17.78 -12.21 33.94
C LEU A 202 -16.99 -12.71 35.16
N LYS A 203 -17.47 -12.46 36.38
CA LYS A 203 -16.85 -12.96 37.60
C LYS A 203 -16.80 -14.49 37.59
N LEU A 204 -15.60 -15.02 37.89
CA LEU A 204 -15.35 -16.44 37.98
C LEU A 204 -15.82 -16.97 39.33
N LYS A 205 -16.23 -18.23 39.34
CA LYS A 205 -16.48 -18.98 40.56
C LYS A 205 -15.17 -19.54 41.08
N GLU A 206 -14.79 -19.13 42.28
CA GLU A 206 -13.55 -19.55 42.94
C GLU A 206 -13.82 -20.12 44.35
N PRO A 207 -13.10 -21.19 44.75
CA PRO A 207 -12.23 -22.02 43.92
C PRO A 207 -13.03 -22.91 42.94
N GLU A 208 -12.44 -23.25 41.81
CA GLU A 208 -13.01 -24.13 40.79
C GLU A 208 -12.87 -25.60 41.24
N ARG A 209 -13.94 -26.21 41.76
CA ARG A 209 -13.89 -27.54 42.39
C ARG A 209 -14.53 -28.65 41.57
N THR A 210 -15.51 -28.31 40.73
CA THR A 210 -16.30 -29.27 39.96
C THR A 210 -16.22 -29.02 38.46
N LEU A 211 -16.56 -30.02 37.64
CA LEU A 211 -16.68 -29.85 36.19
C LEU A 211 -17.73 -28.79 35.81
N SER A 212 -18.78 -28.64 36.63
CA SER A 212 -19.77 -27.57 36.46
C SER A 212 -19.15 -26.19 36.66
N ASP A 213 -18.28 -26.02 37.66
CA ASP A 213 -17.54 -24.77 37.88
C ASP A 213 -16.61 -24.48 36.69
N GLN A 214 -15.96 -25.52 36.14
CA GLN A 214 -15.12 -25.40 34.94
C GLN A 214 -15.91 -24.95 33.71
N ASN A 215 -17.05 -25.59 33.43
CA ASN A 215 -17.89 -25.24 32.29
C ASN A 215 -18.49 -23.83 32.42
N PHE A 216 -18.82 -23.40 33.64
CA PHE A 216 -19.29 -22.05 33.96
C PHE A 216 -18.19 -21.00 33.76
N ASN A 217 -16.97 -21.28 34.22
CA ASN A 217 -15.85 -20.36 34.15
C ASN A 217 -15.23 -20.28 32.75
N PHE A 218 -15.21 -21.37 32.00
CA PHE A 218 -14.50 -21.45 30.71
C PHE A 218 -14.84 -20.33 29.70
N PRO A 219 -16.12 -20.09 29.33
CA PRO A 219 -16.44 -18.98 28.41
C PRO A 219 -16.03 -17.61 28.97
N LYS A 220 -16.13 -17.41 30.28
CA LYS A 220 -15.72 -16.17 30.95
C LYS A 220 -14.21 -15.99 30.91
N LYS A 221 -13.43 -17.07 31.15
CA LYS A 221 -11.97 -17.08 31.02
C LYS A 221 -11.57 -16.71 29.59
N CYS A 222 -12.19 -17.32 28.58
CA CYS A 222 -11.96 -16.98 27.17
C CYS A 222 -12.19 -15.49 26.88
N ILE A 223 -13.35 -14.94 27.28
CA ILE A 223 -13.65 -13.51 27.05
C ILE A 223 -12.61 -12.61 27.72
N ARG A 224 -12.27 -12.90 28.99
CA ARG A 224 -11.30 -12.10 29.76
C ARG A 224 -9.89 -12.17 29.18
N MET A 225 -9.52 -13.32 28.62
CA MET A 225 -8.20 -13.57 28.05
C MET A 225 -8.05 -12.96 26.65
N TYR A 226 -8.99 -13.24 25.75
CA TYR A 226 -8.94 -12.77 24.36
C TYR A 226 -9.21 -11.28 24.24
N PHE A 227 -10.05 -10.74 25.12
CA PHE A 227 -10.43 -9.34 25.09
C PHE A 227 -10.08 -8.71 26.44
N PRO A 228 -8.82 -8.29 26.67
CA PRO A 228 -8.46 -7.61 27.91
C PRO A 228 -9.16 -6.25 28.03
N ARG A 229 -9.44 -5.60 26.90
CA ARG A 229 -10.13 -4.31 26.81
C ARG A 229 -11.59 -4.53 26.47
N ARG A 230 -12.45 -4.24 27.43
CA ARG A 230 -13.90 -4.50 27.35
C ARG A 230 -14.69 -3.28 27.77
N LYS A 231 -15.83 -3.07 27.14
CA LYS A 231 -16.79 -1.99 27.44
C LYS A 231 -18.20 -2.56 27.39
N CYS A 232 -19.12 -2.02 28.20
CA CYS A 232 -20.53 -2.36 28.14
C CYS A 232 -21.40 -1.13 27.91
N PHE A 233 -22.48 -1.33 27.14
CA PHE A 233 -23.57 -0.37 26.99
C PHE A 233 -24.90 -1.10 27.13
N VAL A 234 -25.79 -0.58 27.97
CA VAL A 234 -27.17 -1.08 28.07
C VAL A 234 -28.12 -0.06 27.45
N PHE A 235 -29.04 -0.56 26.63
CA PHE A 235 -30.01 0.26 25.91
C PHE A 235 -31.41 -0.11 26.37
N PRO A 236 -32.24 0.85 26.80
CA PRO A 236 -33.67 0.58 26.97
C PRO A 236 -34.31 0.28 25.60
N SER A 237 -35.57 -0.15 25.61
CA SER A 237 -36.32 -0.30 24.35
C SER A 237 -36.36 1.04 23.59
N PRO A 238 -36.11 1.06 22.27
CA PRO A 238 -36.12 2.29 21.47
C PRO A 238 -37.50 2.97 21.46
N THR A 239 -38.58 2.20 21.57
CA THR A 239 -39.95 2.69 21.64
C THR A 239 -40.85 1.66 22.31
N SER A 240 -41.96 2.10 22.89
CA SER A 240 -43.04 1.23 23.36
C SER A 240 -44.10 0.96 22.28
N ASP A 241 -44.05 1.66 21.15
CA ASP A 241 -44.97 1.50 20.02
C ASP A 241 -44.44 0.46 19.03
N LEU A 242 -45.16 -0.67 18.92
CA LEU A 242 -44.83 -1.77 18.02
C LEU A 242 -44.80 -1.35 16.54
N SER A 243 -45.64 -0.40 16.13
CA SER A 243 -45.71 0.06 14.75
C SER A 243 -44.47 0.87 14.36
N LEU A 244 -43.96 1.70 15.29
CA LEU A 244 -42.70 2.42 15.15
C LEU A 244 -41.52 1.46 15.22
N PHE A 245 -41.58 0.46 16.11
CA PHE A 245 -40.53 -0.56 16.25
C PHE A 245 -40.30 -1.34 14.95
N GLN A 246 -41.37 -1.68 14.22
CA GLN A 246 -41.27 -2.37 12.93
C GLN A 246 -40.70 -1.50 11.79
N LYS A 247 -40.70 -0.17 11.95
CA LYS A 247 -40.28 0.79 10.93
C LYS A 247 -39.14 1.68 11.41
N LEU A 248 -38.30 1.19 12.32
CA LEU A 248 -37.21 1.95 12.98
C LEU A 248 -36.32 2.77 12.03
N GLU A 249 -36.14 2.36 10.76
CA GLU A 249 -35.42 3.13 9.73
C GLU A 249 -36.08 4.46 9.34
N GLN A 250 -37.42 4.49 9.40
CA GLN A 250 -38.27 5.59 8.94
C GLN A 250 -38.71 6.48 10.11
N VAL A 251 -38.43 6.05 11.35
CA VAL A 251 -38.78 6.80 12.56
C VAL A 251 -37.71 7.84 12.82
N SER A 252 -38.13 9.08 13.04
CA SER A 252 -37.21 10.16 13.38
C SER A 252 -36.75 10.07 14.84
N ASP A 253 -35.55 10.58 15.12
CA ASP A 253 -34.90 10.42 16.43
C ASP A 253 -35.70 11.04 17.58
N ASP A 254 -36.50 12.07 17.30
CA ASP A 254 -37.40 12.75 18.23
C ASP A 254 -38.62 11.90 18.64
N GLN A 255 -38.94 10.85 17.88
CA GLN A 255 -40.02 9.91 18.20
C GLN A 255 -39.55 8.71 19.03
N LEU A 256 -38.24 8.56 19.22
CA LEU A 256 -37.63 7.48 19.98
C LEU A 256 -37.46 7.87 21.46
N CYS A 257 -37.30 6.87 22.31
CA CYS A 257 -37.03 7.06 23.74
C CYS A 257 -35.80 7.98 23.92
N PRO A 258 -35.91 9.12 24.64
CA PRO A 258 -34.78 10.04 24.81
C PRO A 258 -33.56 9.37 25.47
N THR A 259 -33.78 8.52 26.46
CA THR A 259 -32.71 7.74 27.12
C THR A 259 -32.04 6.77 26.16
N PHE A 260 -32.80 6.15 25.26
CA PHE A 260 -32.24 5.28 24.22
C PHE A 260 -31.32 6.09 23.29
N MET A 261 -31.77 7.26 22.83
CA MET A 261 -30.99 8.13 21.95
C MET A 261 -29.73 8.67 22.64
N GLU A 262 -29.81 9.01 23.92
CA GLU A 262 -28.64 9.40 24.72
C GLU A 262 -27.62 8.27 24.80
N LYS A 263 -28.07 7.03 25.05
CA LYS A 263 -27.20 5.84 25.11
C LYS A 263 -26.59 5.53 23.74
N THR A 264 -27.35 5.64 22.65
CA THR A 264 -26.84 5.52 21.28
C THR A 264 -25.75 6.54 20.99
N ARG A 265 -25.94 7.81 21.39
CA ARG A 265 -24.91 8.85 21.22
C ARG A 265 -23.64 8.51 22.00
N LYS A 266 -23.76 8.14 23.28
CA LYS A 266 -22.61 7.74 24.11
C LYS A 266 -21.84 6.54 23.53
N PHE A 267 -22.56 5.58 22.94
CA PHE A 267 -21.96 4.45 22.24
C PHE A 267 -21.17 4.89 20.99
N CYS A 268 -21.77 5.72 20.14
CA CYS A 268 -21.10 6.27 18.96
C CYS A 268 -19.88 7.12 19.35
N ASP A 269 -20.04 8.03 20.30
CA ASP A 269 -18.97 8.90 20.80
C ASP A 269 -17.80 8.07 21.36
N PHE A 270 -18.09 6.99 22.07
CA PHE A 270 -17.04 6.10 22.58
C PHE A 270 -16.23 5.49 21.42
N ILE A 271 -16.91 4.95 20.40
CA ILE A 271 -16.24 4.35 19.25
C ILE A 271 -15.44 5.40 18.47
N PHE A 272 -15.97 6.60 18.26
CA PHE A 272 -15.27 7.66 17.53
C PHE A 272 -14.06 8.23 18.29
N ASN A 273 -14.05 8.17 19.62
CA ASN A 273 -12.96 8.74 20.41
C ASN A 273 -11.93 7.69 20.87
N TYR A 274 -12.35 6.45 21.06
CA TYR A 274 -11.54 5.38 21.63
C TYR A 274 -11.39 4.16 20.72
N GLY A 275 -12.08 4.14 19.57
CA GLY A 275 -11.88 3.12 18.54
C GLY A 275 -10.49 3.26 17.94
N GLU A 276 -9.72 2.18 17.96
CA GLU A 276 -8.34 2.20 17.49
C GLU A 276 -8.22 1.85 16.02
N VAL A 277 -7.17 2.37 15.40
CA VAL A 277 -6.75 1.93 14.07
C VAL A 277 -6.42 0.44 14.14
N LYS A 278 -6.86 -0.33 13.15
CA LYS A 278 -6.48 -1.73 13.02
C LYS A 278 -4.98 -1.80 12.77
N CYS A 279 -4.26 -2.56 13.59
CA CYS A 279 -2.81 -2.75 13.45
C CYS A 279 -2.46 -4.22 13.23
N LEU A 280 -1.44 -4.47 12.40
CA LEU A 280 -0.75 -5.74 12.33
C LEU A 280 0.43 -5.72 13.30
N ASP A 281 0.60 -6.82 14.04
CA ASP A 281 1.66 -7.00 15.04
C ASP A 281 1.76 -5.88 16.09
N GLY A 282 0.65 -5.17 16.31
CA GLY A 282 0.54 -4.08 17.29
C GLY A 282 1.09 -2.73 16.84
N PHE A 283 1.72 -2.61 15.66
CA PHE A 283 2.35 -1.35 15.25
C PHE A 283 2.11 -0.93 13.80
N GLN A 284 1.89 -1.85 12.87
CA GLN A 284 1.71 -1.49 11.46
C GLN A 284 0.24 -1.10 11.21
N PRO A 285 -0.08 0.17 10.93
CA PRO A 285 -1.45 0.58 10.65
C PRO A 285 -1.94 -0.10 9.36
N VAL A 286 -3.12 -0.70 9.43
CA VAL A 286 -3.80 -1.31 8.28
C VAL A 286 -4.50 -0.20 7.51
N THR A 287 -4.24 -0.13 6.21
CA THR A 287 -4.99 0.71 5.27
C THR A 287 -6.19 -0.05 4.72
N GLY A 288 -7.11 0.62 4.02
CA GLY A 288 -8.23 -0.08 3.39
C GLY A 288 -7.77 -1.14 2.39
N ARG A 289 -6.72 -0.85 1.59
CA ARG A 289 -6.11 -1.84 0.69
C ARG A 289 -5.67 -3.09 1.44
N MET A 290 -4.92 -2.92 2.53
CA MET A 290 -4.44 -4.02 3.36
C MET A 290 -5.60 -4.81 3.99
N LEU A 291 -6.67 -4.13 4.42
CA LEU A 291 -7.88 -4.78 4.93
C LEU A 291 -8.54 -5.68 3.87
N GLY A 292 -8.56 -5.24 2.61
CA GLY A 292 -9.05 -6.04 1.48
C GLY A 292 -8.27 -7.35 1.32
N HIS A 293 -6.95 -7.26 1.27
CA HIS A 293 -6.08 -8.44 1.20
C HIS A 293 -6.24 -9.37 2.41
N LEU A 294 -6.40 -8.83 3.62
CA LEU A 294 -6.69 -9.64 4.81
C LEU A 294 -8.03 -10.38 4.69
N ALA A 295 -9.07 -9.71 4.19
CA ALA A 295 -10.37 -10.35 3.95
C ALA A 295 -10.23 -11.51 2.96
N GLU A 296 -9.54 -11.31 1.84
CA GLU A 296 -9.25 -12.37 0.86
C GLU A 296 -8.50 -13.54 1.49
N LYS A 297 -7.42 -13.28 2.24
CA LYS A 297 -6.59 -14.33 2.83
C LYS A 297 -7.31 -15.13 3.90
N TYR A 298 -8.05 -14.47 4.79
CA TYR A 298 -8.80 -15.19 5.81
C TYR A 298 -9.97 -15.97 5.21
N THR A 299 -10.68 -15.41 4.24
CA THR A 299 -11.75 -16.13 3.54
C THR A 299 -11.21 -17.33 2.75
N GLU A 300 -10.08 -17.20 2.06
CA GLU A 300 -9.42 -18.29 1.35
C GLU A 300 -9.01 -19.43 2.30
N ALA A 301 -8.41 -19.09 3.45
CA ALA A 301 -8.03 -20.09 4.46
C ALA A 301 -9.25 -20.88 4.97
N ILE A 302 -10.34 -20.16 5.28
CA ILE A 302 -11.59 -20.75 5.79
C ILE A 302 -12.24 -21.66 4.74
N SER A 303 -12.36 -21.17 3.50
CA SER A 303 -13.01 -21.92 2.41
C SER A 303 -12.23 -23.20 2.03
N ASN A 304 -10.92 -23.24 2.28
CA ASN A 304 -10.09 -24.43 2.10
C ASN A 304 -10.08 -25.38 3.31
N GLY A 305 -10.89 -25.10 4.35
CA GLY A 305 -10.98 -25.93 5.56
C GLY A 305 -9.78 -25.78 6.50
N HIS A 306 -8.94 -24.77 6.30
CA HIS A 306 -7.80 -24.48 7.15
C HIS A 306 -8.18 -23.56 8.32
N VAL A 307 -7.31 -23.55 9.33
CA VAL A 307 -7.35 -22.61 10.45
C VAL A 307 -6.83 -21.24 9.96
N ALA A 308 -7.49 -20.15 10.34
CA ALA A 308 -7.02 -18.82 9.99
C ALA A 308 -5.77 -18.47 10.82
N CYS A 309 -4.62 -18.30 10.17
CA CYS A 309 -3.35 -17.96 10.83
C CYS A 309 -3.01 -16.48 10.61
N ILE A 310 -2.86 -15.73 11.70
CA ILE A 310 -2.54 -14.28 11.64
C ILE A 310 -1.15 -14.06 11.05
N GLU A 311 -0.13 -14.75 11.54
CA GLU A 311 1.26 -14.62 11.05
C GLU A 311 1.37 -14.90 9.55
N ASN A 312 0.76 -15.99 9.06
CA ASN A 312 0.80 -16.32 7.63
C ASN A 312 0.12 -15.24 6.79
N ALA A 313 -1.04 -14.73 7.23
CA ALA A 313 -1.73 -13.65 6.53
C ALA A 313 -0.86 -12.38 6.47
N VAL A 314 -0.16 -12.05 7.56
CA VAL A 314 0.79 -10.93 7.58
C VAL A 314 1.96 -11.17 6.62
N VAL A 315 2.59 -12.35 6.65
CA VAL A 315 3.73 -12.68 5.76
C VAL A 315 3.33 -12.54 4.28
N THR A 316 2.21 -13.15 3.88
CA THR A 316 1.73 -13.04 2.49
C THR A 316 1.36 -11.59 2.13
N LEU A 317 0.79 -10.84 3.06
CA LEU A 317 0.49 -9.42 2.85
C LEU A 317 1.77 -8.60 2.65
N CYS A 318 2.81 -8.82 3.47
CA CYS A 318 4.11 -8.17 3.31
C CYS A 318 4.70 -8.45 1.93
N GLU A 319 4.69 -9.71 1.47
CA GLU A 319 5.19 -10.09 0.15
C GLU A 319 4.45 -9.35 -0.98
N SER A 320 3.12 -9.33 -0.95
CA SER A 320 2.30 -8.67 -1.98
C SER A 320 2.48 -7.15 -1.97
N GLU A 321 2.46 -6.51 -0.80
CA GLU A 321 2.58 -5.05 -0.67
C GLU A 321 3.99 -4.56 -0.99
N ASN A 322 5.04 -5.28 -0.57
CA ASN A 322 6.42 -4.93 -0.88
C ASN A 322 6.72 -5.09 -2.37
N LYS A 323 6.17 -6.13 -3.01
CA LYS A 323 6.27 -6.30 -4.46
C LYS A 323 5.59 -5.15 -5.22
N ALA A 324 4.35 -4.82 -4.86
CA ALA A 324 3.61 -3.72 -5.48
C ALA A 324 4.30 -2.35 -5.23
N ALA A 325 4.88 -2.14 -4.05
CA ALA A 325 5.67 -0.95 -3.72
C ALA A 325 6.93 -0.84 -4.61
N MET A 326 7.64 -1.95 -4.81
CA MET A 326 8.82 -2.01 -5.68
C MET A 326 8.45 -1.71 -7.13
N GLU A 327 7.43 -2.37 -7.68
CA GLU A 327 6.97 -2.16 -9.06
C GLU A 327 6.60 -0.69 -9.30
N LYS A 328 5.83 -0.09 -8.39
CA LYS A 328 5.42 1.31 -8.48
C LYS A 328 6.61 2.28 -8.34
N ALA A 329 7.56 1.99 -7.45
CA ALA A 329 8.76 2.79 -7.30
C ALA A 329 9.63 2.76 -8.58
N LEU A 330 9.77 1.58 -9.19
CA LEU A 330 10.52 1.40 -10.44
C LEU A 330 9.83 2.11 -11.61
N GLU A 331 8.51 1.99 -11.73
CA GLU A 331 7.73 2.71 -12.75
C GLU A 331 7.90 4.22 -12.62
N HIS A 332 7.85 4.76 -11.39
CA HIS A 332 8.10 6.18 -11.13
C HIS A 332 9.50 6.60 -11.56
N TYR A 333 10.52 5.83 -11.19
CA TYR A 333 11.90 6.09 -11.59
C TYR A 333 12.04 6.18 -13.11
N GLU A 334 11.51 5.19 -13.84
CA GLU A 334 11.59 5.14 -15.30
C GLU A 334 10.85 6.31 -15.95
N SER A 335 9.66 6.64 -15.44
CA SER A 335 8.87 7.77 -15.93
C SER A 335 9.59 9.10 -15.75
N GLU A 336 10.16 9.35 -14.57
CA GLU A 336 10.82 10.61 -14.26
C GLU A 336 12.17 10.75 -14.96
N MET A 337 12.95 9.66 -15.08
CA MET A 337 14.15 9.65 -15.91
C MET A 337 13.82 9.98 -17.38
N GLY A 338 12.80 9.33 -17.95
CA GLY A 338 12.39 9.56 -19.33
C GLY A 338 11.88 10.98 -19.60
N LYS A 339 11.32 11.66 -18.59
CA LYS A 339 10.85 13.06 -18.70
C LYS A 339 11.97 14.08 -18.53
N ARG A 340 12.86 13.85 -17.55
CA ARG A 340 13.85 14.85 -17.10
C ARG A 340 15.15 14.80 -17.92
N VAL A 341 15.55 13.61 -18.36
CA VAL A 341 16.79 13.44 -19.12
C VAL A 341 16.58 13.82 -20.58
N LYS A 342 17.38 14.78 -21.06
CA LYS A 342 17.45 15.15 -22.48
C LYS A 342 18.80 14.72 -23.03
N PHE A 343 18.77 13.86 -24.04
CA PHE A 343 19.99 13.34 -24.64
C PHE A 343 20.48 14.19 -25.82
N PRO A 344 21.81 14.34 -25.98
CA PRO A 344 22.83 14.03 -24.98
C PRO A 344 22.84 15.05 -23.84
N THR A 345 23.18 14.61 -22.63
CA THR A 345 23.40 15.52 -21.49
C THR A 345 24.74 16.24 -21.64
N GLU A 346 24.82 17.51 -21.23
CA GLU A 346 26.06 18.31 -21.31
C GLU A 346 27.26 17.65 -20.60
N THR A 347 27.04 17.08 -19.41
CA THR A 347 28.10 16.44 -18.62
C THR A 347 27.60 15.16 -17.95
N MET A 348 28.53 14.27 -17.63
CA MET A 348 28.23 13.05 -16.86
C MET A 348 27.69 13.40 -15.47
N LYS A 349 28.16 14.51 -14.89
CA LYS A 349 27.64 15.01 -13.62
C LYS A 349 26.15 15.37 -13.73
N HIS A 350 25.75 16.09 -14.77
CA HIS A 350 24.35 16.47 -14.98
C HIS A 350 23.44 15.23 -15.09
N PHE A 351 23.87 14.22 -15.84
CA PHE A 351 23.16 12.94 -15.91
C PHE A 351 23.02 12.26 -14.53
N MET A 352 24.11 12.22 -13.77
CA MET A 352 24.15 11.59 -12.45
C MET A 352 23.31 12.34 -11.41
N ASP A 353 23.24 13.67 -11.48
CA ASP A 353 22.42 14.51 -10.60
C ASP A 353 20.93 14.21 -10.81
N ILE A 354 20.45 14.18 -12.06
CA ILE A 354 19.06 13.81 -12.40
C ILE A 354 18.75 12.38 -11.92
N ASN A 355 19.65 11.42 -12.21
CA ASN A 355 19.50 10.05 -11.76
C ASN A 355 19.34 9.96 -10.23
N SER A 356 20.19 10.66 -9.47
CA SER A 356 20.16 10.62 -8.01
C SER A 356 18.84 11.17 -7.44
N GLU A 357 18.25 12.19 -8.07
CA GLU A 357 16.94 12.72 -7.69
C GLU A 357 15.82 11.71 -7.95
N CYS A 358 15.76 11.14 -9.15
CA CYS A 358 14.76 10.12 -9.50
C CYS A 358 14.87 8.87 -8.61
N GLU A 359 16.09 8.43 -8.31
CA GLU A 359 16.37 7.30 -7.40
C GLU A 359 15.88 7.58 -5.98
N LYS A 360 16.15 8.78 -5.44
CA LYS A 360 15.65 9.19 -4.11
C LYS A 360 14.13 9.22 -4.06
N GLU A 361 13.48 9.72 -5.11
CA GLU A 361 12.01 9.73 -5.20
C GLU A 361 11.43 8.31 -5.21
N ALA A 362 12.01 7.40 -6.00
CA ALA A 362 11.59 6.01 -6.06
C ALA A 362 11.76 5.29 -4.72
N VAL A 363 12.91 5.46 -4.05
CA VAL A 363 13.13 4.90 -2.70
C VAL A 363 12.11 5.45 -1.71
N ASN A 364 11.79 6.75 -1.77
CA ASN A 364 10.77 7.35 -0.90
C ASN A 364 9.37 6.77 -1.15
N ILE A 365 9.02 6.45 -2.40
CA ILE A 365 7.75 5.78 -2.73
C ILE A 365 7.73 4.38 -2.14
N PHE A 366 8.81 3.61 -2.33
CA PHE A 366 8.94 2.27 -1.77
C PHE A 366 8.79 2.30 -0.25
N MET A 367 9.58 3.11 0.46
CA MET A 367 9.57 3.20 1.93
C MET A 367 8.21 3.59 2.52
N LYS A 368 7.39 4.36 1.79
CA LYS A 368 6.05 4.75 2.24
C LYS A 368 5.01 3.64 2.11
N MET A 369 5.24 2.68 1.22
CA MET A 369 4.27 1.63 0.89
C MET A 369 4.69 0.25 1.40
N SER A 370 5.98 -0.01 1.48
CA SER A 370 6.54 -1.26 1.97
C SER A 370 6.48 -1.33 3.49
N PHE A 371 6.35 -2.53 4.04
CA PHE A 371 6.55 -2.79 5.46
C PHE A 371 7.05 -4.22 5.67
N LYS A 372 7.81 -4.42 6.77
CA LYS A 372 8.39 -5.73 7.13
C LYS A 372 9.10 -6.44 5.96
N ASP A 373 9.87 -5.69 5.16
CA ASP A 373 10.72 -6.27 4.11
C ASP A 373 11.86 -7.08 4.74
N LYS A 374 11.64 -8.38 4.88
CA LYS A 374 12.56 -9.30 5.53
C LYS A 374 13.89 -9.31 4.78
N ASP A 375 14.98 -9.16 5.52
CA ASP A 375 16.35 -9.12 4.99
C ASP A 375 16.60 -8.05 3.90
N LEU A 376 15.70 -7.06 3.82
CA LEU A 376 15.68 -6.01 2.80
C LEU A 376 15.63 -6.58 1.37
N HIS A 377 14.93 -7.70 1.18
CA HIS A 377 14.87 -8.42 -0.09
C HIS A 377 14.34 -7.53 -1.21
N PHE A 378 13.16 -6.96 -1.05
CA PHE A 378 12.52 -6.13 -2.08
C PHE A 378 13.26 -4.80 -2.26
N GLN A 379 13.84 -4.23 -1.21
CA GLN A 379 14.67 -3.04 -1.33
C GLN A 379 15.93 -3.31 -2.16
N LYS A 380 16.63 -4.44 -1.93
CA LYS A 380 17.80 -4.83 -2.72
C LYS A 380 17.44 -5.06 -4.19
N GLU A 381 16.30 -5.71 -4.43
CA GLU A 381 15.78 -5.94 -5.78
C GLU A 381 15.44 -4.63 -6.49
N LEU A 382 14.77 -3.69 -5.81
CA LEU A 382 14.51 -2.34 -6.32
C LEU A 382 15.81 -1.63 -6.74
N MET A 383 16.82 -1.63 -5.86
CA MET A 383 18.10 -0.97 -6.15
C MET A 383 18.83 -1.63 -7.33
N GLY A 384 18.76 -2.95 -7.45
CA GLY A 384 19.27 -3.68 -8.61
C GLY A 384 18.59 -3.27 -9.91
N ASN A 385 17.25 -3.20 -9.91
CA ASN A 385 16.46 -2.81 -11.08
C ASN A 385 16.70 -1.35 -11.48
N VAL A 386 16.78 -0.44 -10.51
CA VAL A 386 17.14 0.98 -10.75
C VAL A 386 18.53 1.09 -11.36
N GLN A 387 19.52 0.33 -10.86
CA GLN A 387 20.87 0.32 -11.40
C GLN A 387 20.92 -0.22 -12.84
N GLU A 388 20.13 -1.25 -13.17
CA GLU A 388 20.01 -1.74 -14.54
C GLU A 388 19.41 -0.68 -15.48
N LYS A 389 18.33 -0.02 -15.05
CA LYS A 389 17.67 1.05 -15.83
C LYS A 389 18.58 2.27 -16.01
N LYS A 390 19.30 2.67 -14.96
CA LYS A 390 20.35 3.71 -15.03
C LYS A 390 21.38 3.40 -16.12
N ASN A 391 21.88 2.16 -16.17
CA ASN A 391 22.86 1.76 -17.17
C ASN A 391 22.29 1.85 -18.59
N LYS A 392 21.01 1.50 -18.79
CA LYS A 392 20.32 1.66 -20.08
C LYS A 392 20.26 3.13 -20.52
N PHE A 393 19.81 4.02 -19.63
CA PHE A 393 19.80 5.47 -19.91
C PHE A 393 21.20 6.03 -20.17
N LEU A 394 22.24 5.51 -19.50
CA LEU A 394 23.62 5.93 -19.74
C LEU A 394 24.10 5.54 -21.15
N VAL A 395 23.80 4.31 -21.58
CA VAL A 395 24.15 3.85 -22.94
C VAL A 395 23.44 4.69 -24.01
N GLU A 396 22.17 5.04 -23.80
CA GLU A 396 21.44 5.93 -24.70
C GLU A 396 22.05 7.33 -24.76
N ASN A 397 22.50 7.86 -23.60
CA ASN A 397 23.20 9.14 -23.51
C ASN A 397 24.53 9.14 -24.26
N GLU A 398 25.34 8.10 -24.04
CA GLU A 398 26.63 7.92 -24.72
C GLU A 398 26.44 7.82 -26.23
N LYS A 399 25.44 7.05 -26.67
CA LYS A 399 25.12 6.91 -28.10
C LYS A 399 24.69 8.25 -28.71
N ALA A 400 23.73 8.95 -28.10
CA ALA A 400 23.27 10.24 -28.59
C ALA A 400 24.41 11.28 -28.66
N SER A 401 25.33 11.23 -27.70
CA SER A 401 26.52 12.10 -27.67
C SER A 401 27.48 11.74 -28.79
N ALA A 402 27.78 10.46 -28.99
CA ALA A 402 28.66 9.99 -30.07
C ALA A 402 28.07 10.31 -31.46
N ASP A 403 26.78 10.05 -31.66
CA ASP A 403 26.07 10.33 -32.91
C ASP A 403 26.12 11.84 -33.23
N TYR A 404 25.78 12.71 -32.26
CA TYR A 404 25.85 14.17 -32.44
C TYR A 404 27.26 14.64 -32.78
N CYS A 405 28.27 14.15 -32.05
CA CYS A 405 29.66 14.55 -32.25
C CYS A 405 30.21 14.10 -33.60
N THR A 406 29.87 12.88 -34.03
CA THR A 406 30.25 12.33 -35.34
C THR A 406 29.65 13.16 -36.47
N ASP A 407 28.36 13.53 -36.35
CA ASP A 407 27.69 14.40 -37.31
C ASP A 407 28.30 15.81 -37.35
N LEU A 408 28.62 16.38 -36.18
CA LEU A 408 29.22 17.71 -36.07
C LEU A 408 30.62 17.74 -36.69
N ILE A 409 31.49 16.79 -36.34
CA ILE A 409 32.86 16.75 -36.84
C ILE A 409 32.89 16.43 -38.34
N GLY A 410 31.97 15.59 -38.83
CA GLY A 410 31.81 15.33 -40.26
C GLY A 410 31.41 16.58 -41.05
N LYS A 411 30.50 17.40 -40.50
CA LYS A 411 30.13 18.70 -41.11
C LYS A 411 31.32 19.67 -41.13
N LEU A 412 31.99 19.83 -39.99
CA LEU A 412 33.10 20.78 -39.84
C LEU A 412 34.31 20.40 -40.71
N SER A 413 34.56 19.10 -40.90
CA SER A 413 35.72 18.59 -41.65
C SER A 413 35.46 18.34 -43.14
N SER A 414 34.23 18.52 -43.63
CA SER A 414 33.84 18.21 -45.01
C SER A 414 34.73 18.88 -46.08
N ASP A 415 35.02 20.18 -45.91
CA ASP A 415 35.91 20.92 -46.82
C ASP A 415 37.36 20.43 -46.74
N LEU A 416 37.85 20.14 -45.54
CA LEU A 416 39.19 19.58 -45.33
C LEU A 416 39.31 18.21 -46.03
N GLU A 417 38.32 17.34 -45.87
CA GLU A 417 38.31 16.01 -46.51
C GLU A 417 38.32 16.09 -48.03
N LYS A 418 37.58 17.04 -48.60
CA LYS A 418 37.58 17.31 -50.03
C LYS A 418 38.96 17.79 -50.50
N THR A 419 39.55 18.75 -49.77
CA THR A 419 40.86 19.32 -50.08
C THR A 419 41.98 18.26 -50.01
N ILE A 420 41.89 17.32 -49.06
CA ILE A 420 42.77 16.15 -48.97
C ILE A 420 42.60 15.23 -50.19
N LYS A 421 41.35 14.86 -50.53
CA LYS A 421 41.05 13.97 -51.67
C LYS A 421 41.52 14.55 -53.01
N ASP A 422 41.39 15.85 -53.18
CA ASP A 422 41.80 16.56 -54.39
C ASP A 422 43.34 16.75 -54.47
N GLY A 423 44.09 16.33 -53.45
CA GLY A 423 45.56 16.43 -53.41
C GLY A 423 46.08 17.86 -53.26
N THR A 424 45.23 18.80 -52.83
CA THR A 424 45.52 20.24 -52.85
C THR A 424 46.63 20.64 -51.86
N PHE A 425 46.85 19.83 -50.81
CA PHE A 425 47.94 20.04 -49.85
C PHE A 425 49.32 19.56 -50.33
N ILE A 426 49.44 18.95 -51.51
CA ILE A 426 50.72 18.50 -52.08
C ILE A 426 51.40 19.69 -52.80
N THR A 427 51.69 20.75 -52.04
CA THR A 427 52.38 21.96 -52.48
C THR A 427 53.35 22.44 -51.39
N PRO A 428 54.38 23.25 -51.71
CA PRO A 428 55.27 23.83 -50.71
C PRO A 428 54.50 24.60 -49.62
N GLY A 429 54.71 24.24 -48.36
CA GLY A 429 53.99 24.77 -47.19
C GLY A 429 52.58 24.20 -47.00
N GLY A 430 52.22 23.14 -47.71
CA GLY A 430 50.91 22.50 -47.65
C GLY A 430 50.60 21.85 -46.29
N TYR A 431 51.61 21.33 -45.58
CA TYR A 431 51.42 20.76 -44.24
C TYR A 431 51.01 21.82 -43.21
N GLN A 432 51.58 23.03 -43.30
CA GLN A 432 51.22 24.13 -42.41
C GLN A 432 49.76 24.55 -42.62
N LYS A 433 49.31 24.65 -43.88
CA LYS A 433 47.90 24.94 -44.21
C LYS A 433 46.96 23.85 -43.71
N PHE A 434 47.35 22.58 -43.86
CA PHE A 434 46.60 21.45 -43.33
C PHE A 434 46.40 21.55 -41.81
N LYS A 435 47.48 21.87 -41.06
CA LYS A 435 47.39 22.09 -39.60
C LYS A 435 46.47 23.25 -39.25
N GLU A 436 46.58 24.38 -39.93
CA GLU A 436 45.72 25.54 -39.66
C GLU A 436 44.24 25.26 -39.92
N GLU A 437 43.90 24.46 -40.93
CA GLU A 437 42.52 24.03 -41.15
C GLU A 437 42.05 23.04 -40.08
N LEU A 438 42.91 22.11 -39.68
CA LEU A 438 42.62 21.16 -38.61
C LEU A 438 42.38 21.87 -37.27
N ASP A 439 43.22 22.84 -36.91
CA ASP A 439 43.08 23.64 -35.69
C ASP A 439 41.76 24.42 -35.68
N LYS A 440 41.36 25.02 -36.82
CA LYS A 440 40.06 25.69 -36.94
C LYS A 440 38.88 24.75 -36.74
N ILE A 441 38.98 23.50 -37.20
CA ILE A 441 37.94 22.49 -36.97
C ILE A 441 37.86 22.16 -35.48
N VAL A 442 39.01 21.94 -34.83
CA VAL A 442 39.09 21.64 -33.39
C VAL A 442 38.51 22.78 -32.56
N GLU A 443 38.84 24.04 -32.86
CA GLU A 443 38.30 25.21 -32.17
C GLU A 443 36.77 25.29 -32.30
N LYS A 444 36.24 25.14 -33.51
CA LYS A 444 34.79 25.17 -33.75
C LYS A 444 34.07 24.01 -33.07
N TYR A 445 34.66 22.82 -33.10
CA TYR A 445 34.12 21.64 -32.43
C TYR A 445 34.10 21.85 -30.91
N ASN A 446 35.18 22.33 -30.32
CA ASN A 446 35.29 22.60 -28.89
C ASN A 446 34.32 23.69 -28.41
N ALA A 447 33.99 24.65 -29.26
CA ALA A 447 33.01 25.70 -28.96
C ALA A 447 31.55 25.21 -28.85
N ASP A 448 31.20 24.02 -29.39
CA ASP A 448 29.81 23.52 -29.34
C ASP A 448 29.47 22.92 -27.96
N ALA A 449 28.56 23.52 -27.20
CA ALA A 449 28.18 23.02 -25.87
C ALA A 449 27.37 21.70 -25.88
N LYS A 450 26.85 21.25 -27.04
CA LYS A 450 25.91 20.12 -27.15
C LYS A 450 26.58 18.77 -27.42
N LYS A 451 27.92 18.72 -27.41
CA LYS A 451 28.69 17.49 -27.65
C LYS A 451 28.30 16.36 -26.69
N GLY A 452 28.08 16.70 -25.43
CA GLY A 452 27.83 15.74 -24.36
C GLY A 452 29.07 14.92 -24.00
N ILE A 453 28.83 13.78 -23.34
CA ILE A 453 29.85 13.00 -22.62
C ILE A 453 30.89 12.27 -23.47
N LYS A 454 30.63 12.07 -24.76
CA LYS A 454 31.56 11.44 -25.74
C LYS A 454 32.32 12.46 -26.60
N GLY A 455 32.16 13.76 -26.33
CA GLY A 455 32.77 14.83 -27.13
C GLY A 455 34.29 14.68 -27.30
N ASP A 456 35.01 14.46 -26.21
CA ASP A 456 36.46 14.35 -26.23
C ASP A 456 36.92 13.05 -26.91
N GLU A 457 36.23 11.93 -26.66
CA GLU A 457 36.54 10.63 -27.25
C GLU A 457 36.42 10.66 -28.79
N VAL A 458 35.33 11.23 -29.31
CA VAL A 458 35.12 11.35 -30.76
C VAL A 458 36.17 12.27 -31.40
N LEU A 459 36.53 13.38 -30.74
CA LEU A 459 37.57 14.28 -31.23
C LEU A 459 38.94 13.60 -31.28
N GLN A 460 39.30 12.86 -30.23
CA GLN A 460 40.58 12.13 -30.18
C GLN A 460 40.66 11.10 -31.31
N ASN A 461 39.59 10.34 -31.55
CA ASN A 461 39.53 9.38 -32.65
C ASN A 461 39.72 10.08 -34.01
N PHE A 462 39.02 11.20 -34.24
CA PHE A 462 39.19 11.98 -35.46
C PHE A 462 40.62 12.51 -35.65
N LEU A 463 41.22 13.05 -34.59
CA LEU A 463 42.59 13.57 -34.65
C LEU A 463 43.61 12.47 -34.95
N HIS A 464 43.42 11.30 -34.35
CA HIS A 464 44.25 10.13 -34.65
C HIS A 464 44.14 9.71 -36.11
N ASP A 465 42.91 9.64 -36.66
CA ASP A 465 42.69 9.35 -38.09
C ASP A 465 43.36 10.38 -39.02
N LYS A 466 43.48 11.65 -38.60
CA LYS A 466 44.14 12.71 -39.37
C LYS A 466 45.66 12.73 -39.20
N GLU A 467 46.23 12.05 -38.20
CA GLU A 467 47.66 12.01 -37.94
C GLU A 467 48.43 11.31 -39.08
N ASP A 468 47.94 10.16 -39.53
CA ASP A 468 48.54 9.39 -40.64
C ASP A 468 48.51 10.16 -41.96
N ILE A 469 47.40 10.87 -42.21
CA ILE A 469 47.24 11.74 -43.38
C ILE A 469 48.23 12.90 -43.30
N GLY A 470 48.31 13.55 -42.13
CA GLY A 470 49.25 14.65 -41.88
C GLY A 470 50.71 14.24 -42.09
N ASN A 471 51.11 13.05 -41.62
CA ASN A 471 52.44 12.50 -41.83
C ASN A 471 52.78 12.29 -43.31
N THR A 472 51.79 11.92 -44.12
CA THR A 472 51.95 11.73 -45.57
C THR A 472 52.10 13.07 -46.29
N ILE A 473 51.29 14.06 -45.92
CA ILE A 473 51.39 15.43 -46.45
C ILE A 473 52.76 16.02 -46.09
N LEU A 474 53.22 15.87 -44.85
CA LEU A 474 54.52 16.36 -44.38
C LEU A 474 55.69 15.78 -45.18
N LYS A 475 55.68 14.46 -45.44
CA LYS A 475 56.72 13.81 -46.26
C LYS A 475 56.75 14.38 -47.68
N SER A 476 55.58 14.64 -48.26
CA SER A 476 55.45 15.18 -49.62
C SER A 476 55.92 16.63 -49.69
N ASP A 477 55.56 17.44 -48.69
CA ASP A 477 55.95 18.85 -48.57
C ASP A 477 57.48 18.99 -48.47
N ASN A 478 58.11 18.21 -47.58
CA ASN A 478 59.57 18.19 -47.43
C ASN A 478 60.30 17.80 -48.73
N ALA A 479 59.76 16.84 -49.48
CA ALA A 479 60.34 16.41 -50.75
C ALA A 479 60.26 17.52 -51.83
N LEU A 480 59.18 18.29 -51.84
CA LEU A 480 59.00 19.43 -52.75
C LEU A 480 59.93 20.60 -52.39
N ASP A 481 60.11 20.88 -51.10
CA ASP A 481 61.05 21.88 -50.61
C ASP A 481 62.51 21.54 -50.98
N GLU A 482 62.91 20.27 -50.86
CA GLU A 482 64.23 19.80 -51.29
C GLU A 482 64.43 19.93 -52.80
N GLN A 483 63.40 19.64 -53.61
CA GLN A 483 63.46 19.82 -55.06
C GLN A 483 63.52 21.30 -55.48
N GLY A 484 62.79 22.18 -54.78
CA GLY A 484 62.84 23.62 -54.98
C GLY A 484 64.24 24.19 -54.74
N LYS A 485 64.83 23.86 -53.58
CA LYS A 485 66.20 24.26 -53.22
C LYS A 485 67.24 23.75 -54.23
N LYS A 486 67.08 22.52 -54.75
CA LYS A 486 67.95 21.99 -55.82
C LYS A 486 67.81 22.81 -57.11
N ARG A 487 66.59 23.14 -57.55
CA ARG A 487 66.36 23.95 -58.78
C ARG A 487 66.90 25.37 -58.68
N GLU A 488 66.72 26.04 -57.54
CA GLU A 488 67.29 27.36 -57.29
C GLU A 488 68.82 27.34 -57.24
N GLY A 489 69.41 26.27 -56.68
CA GLY A 489 70.85 25.99 -56.75
C GLY A 489 71.36 25.82 -58.19
N TYR A 490 70.61 25.14 -59.07
CA TYR A 490 70.98 24.99 -60.49
C TYR A 490 70.80 26.30 -61.30
N GLN A 491 69.76 27.10 -61.03
CA GLN A 491 69.54 28.39 -61.70
C GLN A 491 70.55 29.47 -61.28
N SER A 492 70.94 29.50 -60.01
CA SER A 492 72.00 30.40 -59.52
C SER A 492 73.38 30.07 -60.12
N ILE A 493 73.65 28.80 -60.44
CA ILE A 493 74.84 28.38 -61.19
C ILE A 493 74.77 28.79 -62.68
N GLN A 494 73.58 28.80 -63.30
CA GLN A 494 73.40 29.20 -64.71
C GLN A 494 73.40 30.73 -64.95
N CYS A 495 72.88 31.54 -64.01
CA CYS A 495 72.88 33.01 -64.15
C CYS A 495 74.19 33.70 -63.70
N GLY A 496 75.09 32.96 -63.03
CA GLY A 496 76.40 33.46 -62.59
C GLY A 496 77.53 33.35 -63.63
N ALA A 497 77.25 32.91 -64.86
CA ALA A 497 78.26 32.72 -65.89
C ALA A 497 77.94 33.53 -67.17
N ILE A 498 78.83 34.51 -67.40
CA ILE A 498 79.28 35.14 -68.65
C ILE A 498 78.82 36.61 -68.87
N PRO A 499 79.74 37.54 -69.20
CA PRO A 499 81.20 37.58 -68.97
C PRO A 499 81.63 38.59 -67.90
#